data_AF-A0A7X8BF24-F1
#
_entry.id   AF-A0A7X8BF24-F1
#
_cell.length_a   1.000
_cell.length_b   1.000
_cell.length_c   1.000
_cell.angle_alpha   90.00
_cell.angle_beta   90.00
_cell.angle_gamma   90.00
#
_symmetry.space_group_name_H-M   'P 1'
#
loop_
_entity.id
_entity.type
_entity.pdbx_description
1 polymer ?
#
loop_
_entity_poly.entity_id
_entity_poly.type
_entity_poly.pdbx_seq_one_letter_code
_entity_poly.pdbx_strand_id
1 'polypeptide(L)'
;MSLLPYWDQNVDLDVVNWLPYCLDYNPVSVNGMHSETLRSIAALSLEMDSEFLYLRSIRSGCVGTLFRENLIDPGRDHRLNLGFSMVFGYSRIMEALLHLVSKASLEVKAGVTLCGVWDRDILLDESKVIALVSENPLFDEEKFLEALAEVMAKAGGQKRQASFYAERFGYRRFSIPYETDDVQQLAISQLLHDFEFEETRTIVGPRPEIPLSVPGFPAGF
;
A
#
# COMPACT_ATOMS: atom_id res chain seq x y z
N MET A 1 9.06 15.91 -5.81
CA MET A 1 9.88 14.75 -5.41
C MET A 1 9.19 14.11 -4.23
N SER A 2 9.02 12.79 -4.26
CA SER A 2 8.49 12.01 -3.14
C SER A 2 9.43 12.13 -1.92
N LEU A 3 8.86 12.11 -0.72
CA LEU A 3 9.60 12.06 0.54
C LEU A 3 10.09 10.64 0.82
N LEU A 4 9.29 9.64 0.44
CA LEU A 4 9.63 8.23 0.53
C LEU A 4 10.38 7.76 -0.72
N PRO A 5 11.27 6.77 -0.58
CA PRO A 5 11.94 6.17 -1.73
C PRO A 5 10.94 5.43 -2.60
N TYR A 6 11.12 5.47 -3.92
CA TYR A 6 10.43 4.54 -4.80
C TYR A 6 11.08 3.16 -4.67
N TRP A 7 10.27 2.10 -4.63
CA TRP A 7 10.76 0.72 -4.63
C TRP A 7 10.72 0.14 -6.04
N ASP A 8 11.69 -0.73 -6.31
CA ASP A 8 11.84 -1.43 -7.59
C ASP A 8 10.87 -2.61 -7.78
N GLN A 9 10.00 -2.85 -6.79
CA GLN A 9 9.08 -3.96 -6.76
C GLN A 9 7.66 -3.46 -6.66
N ASN A 10 6.83 -3.87 -7.62
CA ASN A 10 5.40 -3.62 -7.63
C ASN A 10 4.68 -4.50 -6.60
N VAL A 11 3.55 -3.99 -6.10
CA VAL A 11 2.63 -4.71 -5.23
C VAL A 11 1.48 -5.22 -6.10
N ASP A 12 1.33 -6.51 -6.27
CA ASP A 12 0.19 -7.05 -7.00
C ASP A 12 -0.87 -7.57 -6.03
N LEU A 13 -2.12 -7.16 -6.25
CA LEU A 13 -3.28 -7.59 -5.50
C LEU A 13 -4.23 -8.33 -6.44
N ASP A 14 -4.48 -9.60 -6.15
CA ASP A 14 -5.42 -10.42 -6.91
C ASP A 14 -6.83 -10.36 -6.29
N VAL A 15 -7.84 -10.33 -7.15
CA VAL A 15 -9.27 -10.20 -6.84
C VAL A 15 -10.10 -11.25 -7.60
N VAL A 16 -11.31 -11.59 -7.13
CA VAL A 16 -12.13 -12.69 -7.69
C VAL A 16 -13.21 -12.18 -8.63
N ASN A 17 -13.40 -12.92 -9.71
CA ASN A 17 -14.49 -12.82 -10.67
C ASN A 17 -15.84 -12.33 -10.11
N TRP A 18 -16.37 -11.31 -10.79
CA TRP A 18 -17.46 -10.43 -10.36
C TRP A 18 -18.78 -11.14 -10.03
N LEU A 19 -19.11 -11.20 -8.73
CA LEU A 19 -20.51 -11.24 -8.29
C LEU A 19 -21.05 -9.79 -8.16
N PRO A 20 -22.32 -9.54 -8.51
CA PRO A 20 -22.78 -8.21 -8.86
C PRO A 20 -22.72 -7.23 -7.69
N TYR A 21 -22.05 -6.10 -7.94
CA TYR A 21 -22.25 -4.71 -7.52
C TYR A 21 -23.54 -4.29 -6.75
N CYS A 22 -24.01 -5.06 -5.77
CA CYS A 22 -25.21 -4.72 -4.97
C CYS A 22 -25.06 -5.00 -3.47
N LEU A 23 -23.85 -5.28 -2.97
CA LEU A 23 -23.60 -5.36 -1.54
C LEU A 23 -22.80 -4.13 -1.12
N ASP A 24 -23.44 -3.33 -0.26
CA ASP A 24 -22.91 -2.12 0.35
C ASP A 24 -21.49 -2.38 0.88
N TYR A 25 -20.54 -1.72 0.23
CA TYR A 25 -19.14 -1.88 0.53
C TYR A 25 -18.78 -0.91 1.65
N ASN A 26 -18.49 -1.45 2.84
CA ASN A 26 -18.23 -0.69 4.06
C ASN A 26 -16.71 -0.69 4.33
N PRO A 27 -15.93 0.23 3.73
CA PRO A 27 -14.46 0.23 3.77
C PRO A 27 -13.87 0.38 5.17
N VAL A 28 -14.64 0.90 6.13
CA VAL A 28 -14.22 1.13 7.50
C VAL A 28 -14.75 0.01 8.40
N SER A 29 -16.06 -0.27 8.37
CA SER A 29 -16.70 -1.19 9.30
C SER A 29 -16.22 -2.63 9.17
N VAL A 30 -15.86 -3.07 7.96
CA VAL A 30 -15.34 -4.43 7.69
C VAL A 30 -14.04 -4.68 8.45
N ASN A 31 -13.13 -3.70 8.49
CA ASN A 31 -11.87 -3.82 9.21
C ASN A 31 -12.06 -3.98 10.73
N GLY A 32 -13.16 -3.44 11.26
CA GLY A 32 -13.54 -3.63 12.66
C GLY A 32 -14.05 -5.01 13.02
N MET A 33 -14.28 -5.91 12.06
CA MET A 33 -14.50 -7.33 12.36
C MET A 33 -13.21 -8.02 12.79
N HIS A 34 -12.05 -7.46 12.43
CA HIS A 34 -10.72 -7.98 12.79
C HIS A 34 -10.15 -7.25 14.01
N SER A 35 -10.17 -5.91 14.02
CA SER A 35 -9.70 -5.11 15.16
C SER A 35 -10.27 -3.69 15.12
N GLU A 36 -10.57 -3.12 16.28
CA GLU A 36 -11.02 -1.72 16.41
C GLU A 36 -9.93 -0.73 15.96
N THR A 37 -8.65 -1.09 16.18
CA THR A 37 -7.50 -0.31 15.73
C THR A 37 -7.46 -0.24 14.21
N LEU A 38 -7.72 -1.36 13.52
CA LEU A 38 -7.79 -1.40 12.05
C LEU A 38 -8.99 -0.62 11.50
N ARG A 39 -10.15 -0.67 12.17
CA ARG A 39 -11.29 0.21 11.85
C ARG A 39 -10.88 1.69 11.94
N SER A 40 -10.18 2.05 13.02
CA SER A 40 -9.72 3.42 13.25
C SER A 40 -8.72 3.87 12.18
N ILE A 41 -7.76 3.03 11.82
CA ILE A 41 -6.79 3.29 10.75
C ILE A 41 -7.50 3.49 9.40
N ALA A 42 -8.46 2.64 9.05
CA ALA A 42 -9.22 2.76 7.81
C ALA A 42 -10.05 4.06 7.75
N ALA A 43 -10.62 4.48 8.88
CA ALA A 43 -11.32 5.77 8.95
C ALA A 43 -10.34 6.93 8.78
N LEU A 44 -9.22 6.91 9.50
CA LEU A 44 -8.20 7.96 9.49
C LEU A 44 -7.48 8.07 8.15
N SER A 45 -7.30 6.96 7.41
CA SER A 45 -6.72 7.01 6.07
C SER A 45 -7.58 7.85 5.13
N LEU A 46 -8.91 7.66 5.16
CA LEU A 46 -9.85 8.43 4.35
C LEU A 46 -9.84 9.93 4.70
N GLU A 47 -9.59 10.26 5.97
CA GLU A 47 -9.47 11.66 6.42
C GLU A 47 -8.18 12.33 5.93
N MET A 48 -7.18 11.54 5.52
CA MET A 48 -5.91 12.00 4.94
C MET A 48 -5.89 11.89 3.41
N ASP A 49 -7.08 11.84 2.79
CA ASP A 49 -7.24 11.67 1.35
C ASP A 49 -6.47 10.43 0.85
N SER A 50 -6.57 9.31 1.58
CA SER A 50 -5.87 8.05 1.31
C SER A 50 -6.79 6.87 1.66
N GLU A 51 -6.37 5.65 1.31
CA GLU A 51 -7.18 4.45 1.52
C GLU A 51 -6.35 3.34 2.13
N PHE A 52 -6.90 2.65 3.12
CA PHE A 52 -6.27 1.46 3.69
C PHE A 52 -6.59 0.23 2.83
N LEU A 53 -5.70 -0.11 1.90
CA LEU A 53 -5.95 -1.09 0.85
C LEU A 53 -5.78 -2.52 1.33
N TYR A 54 -4.67 -2.78 2.02
CA TYR A 54 -4.25 -4.14 2.36
C TYR A 54 -3.35 -4.16 3.60
N LEU A 55 -3.46 -5.23 4.37
CA LEU A 55 -2.52 -5.61 5.42
C LEU A 55 -2.40 -7.13 5.40
N ARG A 56 -1.16 -7.62 5.49
CA ARG A 56 -0.86 -9.02 5.77
C ARG A 56 0.15 -9.14 6.87
N SER A 57 -0.22 -9.97 7.85
CA SER A 57 0.63 -10.33 8.97
C SER A 57 0.33 -11.75 9.42
N ILE A 58 1.28 -12.36 10.13
CA ILE A 58 1.08 -13.65 10.79
C ILE A 58 -0.02 -13.57 11.86
N ARG A 59 -0.16 -12.44 12.57
CA ARG A 59 -1.14 -12.31 13.67
C ARG A 59 -2.52 -11.90 13.17
N SER A 60 -2.61 -10.78 12.47
CA SER A 60 -3.90 -10.27 11.94
C SER A 60 -4.39 -11.02 10.70
N GLY A 61 -3.57 -11.90 10.12
CA GLY A 61 -3.87 -12.56 8.85
C GLY A 61 -3.81 -11.55 7.70
N CYS A 62 -4.71 -11.69 6.74
CA CYS A 62 -4.90 -10.72 5.67
C CYS A 62 -6.16 -9.90 5.98
N VAL A 63 -6.08 -8.57 5.86
CA VAL A 63 -7.14 -7.60 6.16
C VAL A 63 -7.01 -6.43 5.19
N GLY A 64 -8.03 -5.59 5.06
CA GLY A 64 -7.99 -4.39 4.21
C GLY A 64 -9.27 -4.22 3.42
N THR A 65 -9.37 -3.08 2.74
CA THR A 65 -10.52 -2.84 1.87
C THR A 65 -10.56 -3.86 0.72
N LEU A 66 -9.43 -4.16 0.10
CA LEU A 66 -9.39 -5.08 -1.03
C LEU A 66 -9.42 -6.57 -0.61
N PHE A 67 -9.47 -6.87 0.71
CA PHE A 67 -9.34 -8.22 1.25
C PHE A 67 -10.55 -9.16 1.05
N ARG A 68 -11.74 -8.65 0.73
CA ARG A 68 -12.94 -9.51 0.64
C ARG A 68 -12.96 -10.48 -0.55
N GLU A 69 -11.95 -10.45 -1.40
CA GLU A 69 -11.89 -11.21 -2.64
C GLU A 69 -10.74 -12.22 -2.64
N ASN A 70 -10.69 -13.07 -1.61
CA ASN A 70 -9.83 -14.27 -1.49
C ASN A 70 -9.27 -14.76 -2.84
N LEU A 71 -7.99 -14.52 -3.11
CA LEU A 71 -7.06 -15.39 -3.85
C LEU A 71 -5.79 -14.59 -4.15
N ILE A 72 -4.85 -14.50 -3.20
CA ILE A 72 -3.48 -14.16 -3.57
C ILE A 72 -2.98 -15.31 -4.46
N ASP A 73 -2.58 -15.05 -5.70
CA ASP A 73 -1.87 -16.04 -6.50
C ASP A 73 -0.46 -16.19 -5.90
N PRO A 74 -0.13 -17.33 -5.27
CA PRO A 74 1.21 -17.58 -4.75
C PRO A 74 2.27 -17.58 -5.85
N GLY A 75 1.87 -17.66 -7.13
CA GLY A 75 2.74 -17.53 -8.31
C GLY A 75 3.08 -16.08 -8.70
N ARG A 76 2.41 -15.06 -8.17
CA ARG A 76 2.77 -13.64 -8.39
C ARG A 76 3.40 -13.00 -7.15
N ASP A 77 3.05 -13.49 -5.97
CA ASP A 77 3.58 -13.04 -4.69
C ASP A 77 4.97 -13.62 -4.38
N HIS A 78 5.97 -13.37 -5.23
CA HIS A 78 7.28 -13.99 -5.06
C HIS A 78 8.11 -13.38 -3.91
N ARG A 79 7.75 -12.21 -3.33
CA ARG A 79 8.65 -11.47 -2.41
C ARG A 79 8.04 -10.72 -1.22
N LEU A 80 6.71 -10.53 -1.12
CA LEU A 80 6.07 -9.98 0.10
C LEU A 80 5.74 -11.05 1.16
N ASN A 81 6.24 -12.28 0.95
CA ASN A 81 5.81 -13.49 1.65
C ASN A 81 6.24 -13.64 3.12
N LEU A 82 6.96 -12.69 3.72
CA LEU A 82 7.46 -12.87 5.09
C LEU A 82 7.25 -11.63 5.97
N GLY A 83 6.55 -11.83 7.09
CA GLY A 83 6.43 -10.87 8.19
C GLY A 83 5.13 -10.07 8.17
N PHE A 84 5.27 -8.75 8.03
CA PHE A 84 4.21 -7.74 8.06
C PHE A 84 4.32 -6.85 6.82
N SER A 85 3.21 -6.70 6.09
CA SER A 85 3.07 -5.76 4.98
C SER A 85 1.76 -4.99 5.14
N MET A 86 1.78 -3.70 4.81
CA MET A 86 0.62 -2.83 4.89
C MET A 86 0.68 -1.82 3.75
N VAL A 87 -0.42 -1.64 3.05
CA VAL A 87 -0.49 -0.85 1.82
C VAL A 87 -1.59 0.21 1.94
N PHE A 88 -1.22 1.44 1.61
CA PHE A 88 -2.11 2.58 1.55
C PHE A 88 -2.15 3.17 0.15
N GLY A 89 -3.31 3.66 -0.28
CA GLY A 89 -3.42 4.51 -1.47
C GLY A 89 -2.55 5.75 -1.31
N TYR A 90 -1.82 6.14 -2.36
CA TYR A 90 -0.90 7.26 -2.24
C TYR A 90 -1.64 8.58 -2.00
N SER A 91 -1.14 9.35 -1.05
CA SER A 91 -1.47 10.76 -0.85
C SER A 91 -0.28 11.47 -0.25
N ARG A 92 -0.07 12.74 -0.62
CA ARG A 92 1.04 13.55 -0.08
C ARG A 92 1.01 13.66 1.44
N ILE A 93 -0.19 13.73 2.02
CA ILE A 93 -0.37 13.83 3.47
C ILE A 93 0.04 12.51 4.12
N MET A 94 -0.45 11.39 3.58
CA MET A 94 -0.11 10.05 4.04
C MET A 94 1.38 9.76 3.90
N GLU A 95 1.98 10.13 2.77
CA GLU A 95 3.40 9.94 2.49
C GLU A 95 4.28 10.69 3.51
N ALA A 96 3.97 11.96 3.78
CA ALA A 96 4.69 12.75 4.76
C ALA A 96 4.59 12.16 6.17
N LEU A 97 3.43 11.62 6.55
CA LEU A 97 3.21 10.96 7.83
C LEU A 97 4.01 9.66 7.92
N LEU A 98 3.89 8.79 6.93
CA LEU A 98 4.55 7.48 6.91
C LEU A 98 6.08 7.62 6.78
N HIS A 99 6.58 8.68 6.17
CA HIS A 99 8.00 9.05 6.22
C HIS A 99 8.48 9.34 7.64
N LEU A 100 7.69 10.04 8.45
CA LEU A 100 8.04 10.29 9.85
C LEU A 100 7.97 9.02 10.69
N VAL A 101 6.96 8.19 10.46
CA VAL A 101 6.78 6.90 11.16
C VAL A 101 7.92 5.94 10.83
N SER A 102 8.31 5.82 9.57
CA SER A 102 9.44 4.96 9.15
C SER A 102 10.79 5.47 9.62
N LYS A 103 10.98 6.79 9.78
CA LYS A 103 12.20 7.32 10.44
C LYS A 103 12.24 7.05 11.94
N ALA A 104 11.09 7.00 12.60
CA ALA A 104 10.99 6.76 14.03
C ALA A 104 11.08 5.26 14.38
N SER A 105 10.65 4.38 13.47
CA SER A 105 10.67 2.93 13.65
C SER A 105 11.85 2.29 12.92
N LEU A 106 12.74 1.63 13.66
CA LEU A 106 13.85 0.86 13.06
C LEU A 106 13.38 -0.45 12.40
N GLU A 107 12.17 -0.92 12.74
CA GLU A 107 11.67 -2.23 12.31
C GLU A 107 10.79 -2.18 11.05
N VAL A 108 10.36 -0.99 10.61
CA VAL A 108 9.44 -0.82 9.48
C VAL A 108 10.05 0.08 8.43
N LYS A 109 10.12 -0.41 7.20
CA LYS A 109 10.51 0.36 6.02
C LYS A 109 9.25 0.82 5.29
N ALA A 110 9.29 2.04 4.78
CA ALA A 110 8.25 2.62 3.96
C ALA A 110 8.79 2.97 2.57
N GLY A 111 7.97 2.77 1.54
CA GLY A 111 8.31 3.13 0.17
C GLY A 111 7.07 3.38 -0.68
N VAL A 112 7.26 4.10 -1.77
CA VAL A 112 6.23 4.30 -2.80
C VAL A 112 6.45 3.26 -3.87
N THR A 113 5.37 2.62 -4.31
CA THR A 113 5.43 1.60 -5.35
C THR A 113 4.15 1.61 -6.18
N LEU A 114 4.17 0.93 -7.32
CA LEU A 114 2.99 0.70 -8.14
C LEU A 114 2.25 -0.53 -7.62
N CYS A 115 0.93 -0.40 -7.51
CA CYS A 115 0.03 -1.48 -7.14
C CYS A 115 -0.82 -1.88 -8.34
N GLY A 116 -0.63 -3.09 -8.85
CA GLY A 116 -1.50 -3.70 -9.84
C GLY A 116 -2.66 -4.43 -9.17
N VAL A 117 -3.88 -4.24 -9.65
CA VAL A 117 -5.07 -5.00 -9.22
C VAL A 117 -5.46 -5.94 -10.35
N TRP A 118 -5.48 -7.24 -10.09
CA TRP A 118 -5.61 -8.27 -11.11
C TRP A 118 -6.80 -9.20 -10.84
N ASP A 119 -7.59 -9.54 -11.87
CA ASP A 119 -8.49 -10.71 -11.83
C ASP A 119 -7.91 -11.79 -12.73
N ARG A 120 -7.32 -12.81 -12.11
CA ARG A 120 -6.58 -13.87 -12.81
C ARG A 120 -5.54 -13.23 -13.73
N ASP A 121 -5.67 -13.37 -15.05
CA ASP A 121 -4.70 -12.85 -16.03
C ASP A 121 -5.03 -11.45 -16.56
N ILE A 122 -6.02 -10.77 -15.99
CA ILE A 122 -6.49 -9.46 -16.46
C ILE A 122 -6.12 -8.39 -15.44
N LEU A 123 -5.29 -7.42 -15.85
CA LEU A 123 -5.04 -6.20 -15.08
C LEU A 123 -6.29 -5.32 -15.12
N LEU A 124 -6.87 -5.07 -13.96
CA LEU A 124 -8.10 -4.29 -13.80
C LEU A 124 -7.83 -2.83 -13.45
N ASP A 125 -6.84 -2.58 -12.60
CA ASP A 125 -6.47 -1.24 -12.15
C ASP A 125 -4.97 -1.19 -11.83
N GLU A 126 -4.37 -0.01 -11.93
CA GLU A 126 -2.98 0.23 -11.52
C GLU A 126 -2.90 1.57 -10.81
N SER A 127 -2.30 1.58 -9.63
CA SER A 127 -2.31 2.76 -8.77
C SER A 127 -1.01 2.95 -8.03
N LYS A 128 -0.63 4.20 -7.81
CA LYS A 128 0.49 4.56 -6.95
C LYS A 128 0.08 4.34 -5.49
N VAL A 129 0.88 3.57 -4.75
CA VAL A 129 0.62 3.24 -3.35
C VAL A 129 1.83 3.52 -2.47
N ILE A 130 1.60 3.59 -1.17
CA ILE A 130 2.64 3.59 -0.15
C ILE A 130 2.58 2.25 0.57
N ALA A 131 3.68 1.51 0.52
CA ALA A 131 3.81 0.22 1.18
C ALA A 131 4.73 0.34 2.41
N LEU A 132 4.32 -0.31 3.50
CA LEU A 132 5.07 -0.51 4.72
C LEU A 132 5.40 -1.99 4.84
N VAL A 133 6.67 -2.31 5.09
CA VAL A 133 7.13 -3.70 5.23
C VAL A 133 8.01 -3.80 6.46
N SER A 134 7.80 -4.86 7.25
CA SER A 134 8.73 -5.26 8.31
C SER A 134 9.37 -6.59 7.98
N GLU A 135 10.69 -6.63 8.13
CA GLU A 135 11.50 -7.85 7.95
C GLU A 135 11.55 -8.71 9.21
N ASN A 136 11.07 -8.19 10.35
CA ASN A 136 11.12 -8.90 11.62
C ASN A 136 9.94 -9.90 11.72
N PRO A 137 10.18 -11.23 11.74
CA PRO A 137 9.10 -12.20 11.88
C PRO A 137 8.42 -12.15 13.27
N LEU A 138 9.06 -11.53 14.26
CA LEU A 138 8.52 -11.30 15.60
C LEU A 138 8.00 -9.87 15.79
N PHE A 139 7.81 -9.12 14.71
CA PHE A 139 7.34 -7.74 14.71
C PHE A 139 6.13 -7.58 15.63
N ASP A 140 6.20 -6.57 16.53
CA ASP A 140 5.11 -6.26 17.45
C ASP A 140 4.03 -5.43 16.78
N GLU A 141 3.26 -6.12 15.93
CA GLU A 141 2.21 -5.54 15.11
C GLU A 141 1.20 -4.72 15.92
N GLU A 142 0.70 -5.23 17.04
CA GLU A 142 -0.36 -4.59 17.81
C GLU A 142 0.09 -3.22 18.32
N LYS A 143 1.28 -3.17 18.94
CA LYS A 143 1.89 -1.93 19.42
C LYS A 143 2.17 -0.95 18.28
N PHE A 144 2.61 -1.44 17.13
CA PHE A 144 2.83 -0.59 15.96
C PHE A 144 1.52 0.00 15.43
N LEU A 145 0.47 -0.82 15.28
CA LEU A 145 -0.83 -0.36 14.79
C LEU A 145 -1.47 0.65 15.74
N GLU A 146 -1.35 0.46 17.06
CA GLU A 146 -1.79 1.43 18.06
C GLU A 146 -1.05 2.76 17.93
N ALA A 147 0.29 2.72 17.86
CA ALA A 147 1.11 3.91 17.70
C ALA A 147 0.82 4.63 16.36
N LEU A 148 0.62 3.87 15.29
CA LEU A 148 0.26 4.40 13.97
C LEU A 148 -1.10 5.10 14.04
N ALA A 149 -2.12 4.46 14.63
CA ALA A 149 -3.44 5.04 14.79
C ALA A 149 -3.39 6.35 15.61
N GLU A 150 -2.58 6.41 16.67
CA GLU A 150 -2.39 7.65 17.44
C GLU A 150 -1.75 8.78 16.62
N VAL A 151 -0.73 8.47 15.82
CA VAL A 151 -0.05 9.46 14.96
C VAL A 151 -1.00 9.95 13.87
N MET A 152 -1.72 9.02 13.23
CA MET A 152 -2.75 9.33 12.25
C MET A 152 -3.87 10.18 12.85
N ALA A 153 -4.31 9.90 14.08
CA ALA A 153 -5.35 10.69 14.76
C ALA A 153 -4.89 12.12 15.10
N LYS A 154 -3.58 12.33 15.33
CA LYS A 154 -3.02 13.67 15.56
C LYS A 154 -2.85 14.46 14.27
N ALA A 155 -2.59 13.78 13.15
CA ALA A 155 -2.40 14.39 11.84
C ALA A 155 -3.71 14.59 11.06
N GLY A 156 -4.66 13.67 11.21
CA GLY A 156 -6.01 13.75 10.70
C GLY A 156 -6.73 14.91 11.36
N GLY A 157 -6.88 16.01 10.61
CA GLY A 157 -7.63 17.17 11.09
C GLY A 157 -9.09 16.83 11.39
N GLN A 158 -9.87 17.80 11.88
CA GLN A 158 -11.29 17.62 12.28
C GLN A 158 -12.27 17.26 11.13
N LYS A 159 -11.81 16.78 9.97
CA LYS A 159 -12.63 16.39 8.82
C LYS A 159 -13.26 15.00 9.01
N ARG A 160 -14.06 14.83 10.07
CA ARG A 160 -14.71 13.56 10.48
C ARG A 160 -15.88 13.09 9.60
N GLN A 161 -15.86 13.42 8.31
CA GLN A 161 -17.00 13.17 7.42
C GLN A 161 -16.69 12.19 6.30
N ALA A 162 -15.43 12.08 5.86
CA ALA A 162 -15.05 11.21 4.75
C ALA A 162 -15.39 9.74 5.04
N SER A 163 -15.05 9.24 6.23
CA SER A 163 -15.39 7.88 6.69
C SER A 163 -16.91 7.64 6.74
N PHE A 164 -17.69 8.61 7.24
CA PHE A 164 -19.15 8.52 7.27
C PHE A 164 -19.77 8.45 5.86
N TYR A 165 -19.29 9.28 4.94
CA TYR A 165 -19.76 9.26 3.55
C TYR A 165 -19.33 7.98 2.83
N ALA A 166 -18.10 7.51 3.06
CA ALA A 166 -17.57 6.26 2.54
C ALA A 166 -18.39 5.04 2.99
N GLU A 167 -18.78 4.99 4.26
CA GLU A 167 -19.64 3.94 4.81
C GLU A 167 -21.08 4.03 4.30
N ARG A 168 -21.63 5.24 4.16
CA ARG A 168 -23.05 5.42 3.86
C ARG A 168 -23.39 5.35 2.38
N PHE A 169 -22.48 5.77 1.52
CA PHE A 169 -22.69 5.85 0.08
C PHE A 169 -21.86 4.84 -0.71
N GLY A 170 -20.99 4.08 -0.02
CA GLY A 170 -20.01 3.21 -0.63
C GLY A 170 -18.93 4.04 -1.31
N TYR A 171 -17.77 4.19 -0.66
CA TYR A 171 -16.58 4.64 -1.39
C TYR A 171 -16.20 3.60 -2.44
N ARG A 172 -15.84 4.09 -3.62
CA ARG A 172 -15.82 3.34 -4.89
C ARG A 172 -14.87 2.14 -4.81
N ARG A 173 -15.23 1.06 -5.53
CA ARG A 173 -14.46 -0.18 -5.68
C ARG A 173 -13.23 -0.03 -6.62
N PHE A 174 -12.66 1.16 -6.69
CA PHE A 174 -11.46 1.50 -7.44
C PHE A 174 -10.57 2.31 -6.53
N SER A 175 -9.25 2.14 -6.66
CA SER A 175 -8.32 3.06 -6.01
C SER A 175 -8.68 4.48 -6.44
N ILE A 176 -8.83 5.40 -5.50
CA ILE A 176 -9.00 6.80 -5.87
C ILE A 176 -7.60 7.37 -6.09
N PRO A 177 -7.25 7.76 -7.32
CA PRO A 177 -6.01 8.47 -7.54
C PRO A 177 -6.18 9.87 -6.94
N TYR A 178 -5.68 10.04 -5.71
CA TYR A 178 -5.62 11.34 -5.04
C TYR A 178 -4.53 12.25 -5.63
N GLU A 179 -3.77 11.74 -6.60
CA GLU A 179 -2.88 12.49 -7.50
C GLU A 179 -3.25 12.27 -8.97
N THR A 180 -2.87 13.21 -9.83
CA THR A 180 -3.08 13.16 -11.29
C THR A 180 -1.89 12.57 -12.05
N ASP A 181 -0.94 11.95 -11.34
CA ASP A 181 0.26 11.37 -11.96
C ASP A 181 -0.14 10.19 -12.84
N ASP A 182 0.39 10.16 -14.08
CA ASP A 182 0.16 9.07 -15.01
C ASP A 182 1.07 7.90 -14.64
N VAL A 183 0.44 6.83 -14.16
CA VAL A 183 1.10 5.62 -13.69
C VAL A 183 1.92 4.96 -14.81
N GLN A 184 1.42 5.04 -16.06
CA GLN A 184 2.14 4.53 -17.23
C GLN A 184 3.43 5.29 -17.49
N GLN A 185 3.48 6.60 -17.21
CA GLN A 185 4.71 7.38 -17.38
C GLN A 185 5.76 7.01 -16.34
N LEU A 186 5.35 6.65 -15.12
CA LEU A 186 6.26 6.14 -14.09
C LEU A 186 6.86 4.79 -14.52
N ALA A 187 6.03 3.85 -14.95
CA ALA A 187 6.47 2.53 -15.44
C ALA A 187 7.35 2.63 -16.72
N ILE A 188 7.02 3.53 -17.64
CA ILE A 188 7.84 3.79 -18.84
C ILE A 188 9.20 4.38 -18.44
N SER A 189 9.25 5.29 -17.47
CA SER A 189 10.53 5.85 -17.01
C SER A 189 11.45 4.79 -16.39
N GLN A 190 10.86 3.83 -15.67
CA GLN A 190 11.56 2.69 -15.08
C GLN A 190 12.12 1.77 -16.18
N LEU A 191 11.27 1.35 -17.13
CA LEU A 191 11.68 0.52 -18.27
C LEU A 191 12.82 1.17 -19.08
N LEU A 192 12.70 2.47 -19.36
CA LEU A 192 13.74 3.20 -20.09
C LEU A 192 15.06 3.20 -19.33
N HIS A 193 15.05 3.39 -18.00
CA HIS A 193 16.27 3.35 -17.17
C HIS A 193 16.90 1.94 -17.12
N ASP A 194 16.07 0.90 -17.12
CA ASP A 194 16.55 -0.49 -17.07
C ASP A 194 17.11 -1.01 -18.41
N PHE A 195 16.63 -0.48 -19.54
CA PHE A 195 17.20 -0.76 -20.86
C PHE A 195 18.53 -0.04 -21.12
N GLU A 196 18.96 0.89 -20.25
CA GLU A 196 20.19 1.64 -20.45
C GLU A 196 21.45 0.83 -20.09
N PHE A 197 22.47 0.96 -20.93
CA PHE A 197 23.78 0.36 -20.72
C PHE A 197 24.51 0.99 -19.52
N GLU A 198 25.43 0.24 -18.90
CA GLU A 198 26.18 0.73 -17.73
C GLU A 198 26.96 2.03 -18.03
N GLU A 199 27.41 2.22 -19.27
CA GLU A 199 28.15 3.42 -19.68
C GLU A 199 27.29 4.70 -19.73
N THR A 200 25.96 4.59 -19.91
CA THR A 200 25.07 5.76 -19.98
C THR A 200 24.51 6.20 -18.62
N ARG A 201 24.61 5.35 -17.60
CA ARG A 201 24.12 5.64 -16.23
C ARG A 201 24.77 6.85 -15.57
N THR A 202 26.02 7.17 -15.91
CA THR A 202 26.71 8.35 -15.37
C THR A 202 26.14 9.67 -15.86
N ILE A 203 25.42 9.66 -16.98
CA ILE A 203 24.81 10.84 -17.60
C ILE A 203 23.37 11.02 -17.14
N VAL A 204 22.63 9.92 -17.01
CA VAL A 204 21.20 9.91 -16.68
C VAL A 204 20.96 9.96 -15.16
N GLY A 205 21.94 9.52 -14.36
CA GLY A 205 21.89 9.52 -12.90
C GLY A 205 21.48 8.16 -12.32
N PRO A 206 21.51 8.02 -10.98
CA PRO A 206 21.17 6.78 -10.31
C PRO A 206 19.71 6.38 -10.60
N ARG A 207 19.42 5.07 -10.47
CA ARG A 207 18.04 4.56 -10.56
C ARG A 207 17.11 5.39 -9.67
N PRO A 208 15.92 5.78 -10.15
CA PRO A 208 14.95 6.50 -9.32
C PRO A 208 14.43 5.62 -8.17
N GLU A 209 14.52 4.31 -8.33
CA GLU A 209 14.04 3.29 -7.41
C GLU A 209 15.19 2.62 -6.64
N ILE A 210 14.90 2.26 -5.39
CA ILE A 210 15.81 1.57 -4.48
C ILE A 210 15.34 0.13 -4.34
N PRO A 211 16.26 -0.85 -4.39
CA PRO A 211 15.88 -2.24 -4.20
C PRO A 211 15.24 -2.48 -2.83
N LEU A 212 14.07 -3.14 -2.83
CA LEU A 212 13.49 -3.64 -1.58
C LEU A 212 14.37 -4.77 -1.04
N SER A 213 15.26 -4.45 -0.11
CA SER A 213 16.26 -5.36 0.45
C SER A 213 15.65 -6.33 1.47
N VAL A 214 14.94 -7.37 1.04
CA VAL A 214 14.43 -8.39 1.97
C VAL A 214 15.55 -9.39 2.30
N PRO A 215 15.96 -9.57 3.58
CA PRO A 215 16.96 -10.57 3.95
C PRO A 215 16.39 -11.97 3.71
N GLY A 216 17.01 -12.71 2.79
CA GLY A 216 16.63 -14.09 2.46
C GLY A 216 16.64 -14.45 0.98
N PHE A 217 16.67 -13.46 0.08
CA PHE A 217 16.82 -13.70 -1.37
C PHE A 217 17.79 -12.69 -1.99
N PRO A 218 18.70 -13.13 -2.89
CA PRO A 218 19.51 -12.21 -3.65
C PRO A 218 18.62 -11.33 -4.54
N ALA A 219 18.94 -10.03 -4.59
CA ALA A 219 18.40 -9.15 -5.62
C ALA A 219 18.94 -9.62 -6.98
N GLY A 220 18.08 -10.26 -7.78
CA GLY A 220 18.37 -10.57 -9.18
C GLY A 220 17.83 -11.92 -9.63
N PHE A 221 16.93 -11.90 -10.60
CA PHE A 221 17.30 -11.92 -12.02
C PHE A 221 16.44 -10.90 -12.76
#